data_AF-A0A2D8NK84-F1
#
_entry.id   AF-A0A2D8NK84-F1
#
_cell.length_a   1.000
_cell.length_b   1.000
_cell.length_c   1.000
_cell.angle_alpha   90.00
_cell.angle_beta   90.00
_cell.angle_gamma   90.00
#
_symmetry.space_group_name_H-M   'P 1'
#
loop_
_entity.id
_entity.type
_entity.pdbx_description
1 polymer ?
#
loop_
_entity_poly.entity_id
_entity_poly.type
_entity_poly.pdbx_seq_one_letter_code
_entity_poly.pdbx_strand_id
1 'polypeptide(L)' 'MSRPIASQLSTARYLVAQFEAQLAELAGMNRAQRRGTERGRDLVAREPGLREGLATWQARAADLESRLPLEGDPT' A
#
# COMPACT_ATOMS: atom_id res chain seq x y z
N MET A 1 5.83 -20.39 -13.67
CA MET A 1 6.96 -19.44 -13.73
C MET A 1 6.67 -18.30 -12.77
N SER A 2 7.55 -18.04 -11.79
CA SER A 2 7.40 -16.88 -10.90
C SER A 2 7.65 -15.59 -11.67
N ARG A 3 6.88 -14.53 -11.39
CA ARG A 3 7.07 -13.20 -12.02
C ARG A 3 8.44 -12.62 -11.60
N PRO A 4 9.14 -11.85 -12.45
CA PRO A 4 10.41 -11.19 -12.09
C PRO A 4 10.28 -10.32 -10.84
N ILE A 5 11.33 -10.23 -10.00
CA ILE A 5 11.29 -9.44 -8.74
C ILE A 5 11.00 -7.98 -9.03
N ALA A 6 11.57 -7.41 -10.10
CA ALA A 6 11.26 -6.04 -10.54
C ALA A 6 9.75 -5.80 -10.77
N SER A 7 9.06 -6.77 -11.38
CA SER A 7 7.61 -6.68 -11.63
C SER A 7 6.80 -6.79 -10.34
N GLN A 8 7.21 -7.67 -9.43
CA GLN A 8 6.59 -7.79 -8.11
C GLN A 8 6.78 -6.51 -7.30
N LEU A 9 7.96 -5.91 -7.34
CA LEU A 9 8.28 -4.68 -6.63
C LEU A 9 7.45 -3.50 -7.13
N SER A 10 7.33 -3.35 -8.46
CA SER A 10 6.45 -2.34 -9.06
C SER A 10 5.01 -2.46 -8.55
N THR A 11 4.49 -3.70 -8.48
CA THR A 11 3.15 -3.97 -7.95
C THR A 11 3.05 -3.62 -6.45
N ALA A 12 4.06 -4.01 -5.65
CA ALA A 12 4.08 -3.72 -4.22
C ALA A 12 4.08 -2.19 -3.95
N ARG A 13 4.92 -1.44 -4.67
CA ARG A 13 4.98 0.03 -4.57
C ARG A 13 3.67 0.70 -4.98
N TYR A 14 3.03 0.21 -6.05
CA TYR A 14 1.71 0.69 -6.45
C TYR A 14 0.68 0.48 -5.33
N LEU A 15 0.65 -0.70 -4.71
CA LEU A 15 -0.28 -0.99 -3.61
C LEU A 15 -0.02 -0.11 -2.38
N VAL A 16 1.24 0.09 -2.01
CA VAL A 16 1.63 1.04 -0.94
C VAL A 16 1.04 2.42 -1.21
N ALA A 17 1.26 2.96 -2.42
CA ALA A 17 0.73 4.27 -2.80
C ALA A 17 -0.81 4.34 -2.72
N GLN A 18 -1.52 3.26 -3.08
CA GLN A 18 -2.99 3.22 -2.97
C GLN A 18 -3.48 3.21 -1.52
N PHE A 19 -2.79 2.53 -0.61
CA PHE A 19 -3.13 2.57 0.82
C PHE A 19 -2.85 3.95 1.41
N GLU A 20 -1.68 4.53 1.12
CA GLU A 20 -1.30 5.87 1.57
C GLU A 20 -2.29 6.93 1.08
N ALA A 21 -2.69 6.88 -0.19
CA ALA A 21 -3.66 7.82 -0.75
C ALA A 21 -5.01 7.77 -0.01
N GLN A 22 -5.52 6.58 0.31
CA GLN A 22 -6.79 6.43 1.02
C GLN A 22 -6.71 6.89 2.49
N LEU A 23 -5.58 6.61 3.15
CA LEU A 23 -5.34 7.09 4.52
C LEU A 23 -5.18 8.62 4.55
N ALA A 24 -4.50 9.20 3.56
CA ALA A 24 -4.38 10.65 3.41
C ALA A 24 -5.73 11.31 3.11
N GLU A 25 -6.55 10.69 2.25
CA GLU A 25 -7.92 11.14 1.98
C GLU A 25 -8.73 11.20 3.29
N LEU A 26 -8.73 10.12 4.08
CA LEU A 26 -9.41 10.07 5.37
C LEU A 26 -8.85 11.11 6.36
N ALA A 27 -7.53 11.28 6.42
CA ALA A 27 -6.88 12.26 7.28
C ALA A 27 -7.31 13.70 6.93
N GLY A 28 -7.46 14.00 5.63
CA GLY A 28 -7.94 15.30 5.13
C GLY A 28 -9.44 15.55 5.35
N MET A 29 -10.24 14.53 5.65
CA MET A 29 -11.67 14.70 5.91
C MET A 29 -11.93 15.25 7.32
N ASN A 30 -12.83 16.23 7.41
CA ASN A 30 -13.38 16.70 8.68
C ASN A 30 -14.45 15.73 9.24
N ARG A 31 -14.86 15.97 10.49
CA ARG A 31 -15.80 15.08 11.21
C ARG A 31 -17.18 14.98 10.55
N ALA A 32 -17.63 16.03 9.85
CA ALA A 32 -18.89 16.00 9.12
C ALA A 32 -18.77 15.12 7.86
N GLN A 33 -17.67 15.25 7.11
CA GLN A 33 -17.41 14.44 5.91
C GLN A 33 -17.27 12.95 6.25
N ARG A 34 -16.50 12.62 7.30
CA ARG A 34 -16.29 11.23 7.75
C ARG A 34 -17.59 10.49 8.10
N ARG A 35 -18.61 11.20 8.60
CA ARG A 35 -19.88 10.59 9.04
C ARG A 35 -21.01 10.78 8.04
N GLY A 36 -21.02 11.93 7.36
CA GLY A 36 -22.10 12.36 6.47
C GLY A 36 -22.01 11.74 5.09
N THR A 37 -20.82 11.43 4.59
CA THR A 37 -20.63 10.89 3.24
C THR A 37 -20.46 9.37 3.26
N GLU A 38 -20.90 8.71 2.18
CA GLU A 38 -20.69 7.27 1.99
C GLU A 38 -19.20 6.92 1.98
N ARG A 39 -18.40 7.67 1.20
CA ARG A 39 -16.95 7.51 1.11
C ARG A 39 -16.25 7.68 2.47
N GLY A 40 -16.65 8.69 3.24
CA GLY A 40 -16.09 8.91 4.58
C GLY A 40 -16.39 7.75 5.53
N ARG A 41 -17.61 7.22 5.51
CA ARG A 41 -17.99 6.06 6.33
C ARG A 41 -17.24 4.80 5.92
N ASP A 42 -17.08 4.56 4.62
CA ASP A 42 -16.28 3.45 4.07
C ASP A 42 -14.82 3.53 4.54
N LEU A 43 -14.17 4.68 4.36
CA LEU A 43 -12.78 4.86 4.76
C LEU A 43 -12.57 4.72 6.27
N VAL A 44 -13.48 5.24 7.10
CA VAL A 44 -13.43 5.04 8.56
C VAL A 44 -13.56 3.56 8.92
N ALA A 45 -14.50 2.84 8.30
CA ALA A 45 -14.68 1.41 8.57
C ALA A 45 -13.46 0.57 8.14
N ARG A 46 -12.79 0.98 7.06
CA ARG A 46 -11.63 0.27 6.50
C ARG A 46 -10.30 0.72 7.06
N GLU A 47 -10.23 1.82 7.82
CA GLU A 47 -8.99 2.39 8.35
C GLU A 47 -8.04 1.36 8.99
N PRO A 48 -8.52 0.43 9.86
CA PRO A 48 -7.63 -0.58 10.44
C PRO A 48 -6.98 -1.47 9.37
N GLY A 49 -7.78 -1.97 8.42
CA GLY A 49 -7.29 -2.82 7.33
C GLY A 49 -6.41 -2.07 6.32
N LEU A 50 -6.65 -0.78 6.11
CA LEU A 50 -5.78 0.07 5.29
C LEU A 50 -4.39 0.23 5.93
N ARG A 51 -4.32 0.38 7.27
CA ARG A 51 -3.06 0.46 8.00
C ARG A 51 -2.31 -0.88 8.00
N GLU A 52 -3.01 -1.97 8.26
CA GLU A 52 -2.44 -3.32 8.21
C GLU A 52 -1.92 -3.67 6.81
N GLY A 53 -2.73 -3.36 5.78
CA GLY A 53 -2.36 -3.51 4.38
C GLY A 53 -1.13 -2.71 4.01
N LEU A 54 -1.08 -1.43 4.43
CA LEU A 54 0.09 -0.57 4.22
C LEU A 54 1.36 -1.18 4.82
N ALA A 55 1.33 -1.55 6.10
CA ALA A 55 2.48 -2.13 6.79
C ALA A 55 2.96 -3.44 6.11
N THR A 56 2.02 -4.30 5.73
CA THR A 56 2.31 -5.57 5.05
C THR A 56 3.00 -5.33 3.70
N TRP A 57 2.47 -4.42 2.88
CA TRP A 57 3.01 -4.16 1.56
C TRP A 57 4.29 -3.33 1.59
N GLN A 58 4.50 -2.48 2.59
CA GLN A 58 5.79 -1.83 2.85
C GLN A 58 6.87 -2.85 3.21
N ALA A 59 6.58 -3.79 4.11
CA ALA A 59 7.51 -4.87 4.45
C ALA A 59 7.83 -5.74 3.22
N ARG A 60 6.83 -6.05 2.39
CA ARG A 60 7.03 -6.80 1.15
C ARG A 60 7.85 -6.02 0.12
N ALA A 61 7.61 -4.71 -0.04
CA ALA A 61 8.40 -3.88 -0.94
C ALA A 61 9.87 -3.83 -0.49
N ALA A 62 10.13 -3.67 0.81
CA ALA A 62 11.48 -3.70 1.37
C ALA A 62 12.19 -5.04 1.17
N ASP A 63 11.49 -6.17 1.38
CA ASP A 63 12.01 -7.52 1.07
C ASP A 63 12.41 -7.63 -0.41
N LEU A 64 11.52 -7.23 -1.33
CA LEU A 64 11.78 -7.28 -2.77
C LEU A 64 12.91 -6.36 -3.20
N GLU A 65 13.01 -5.16 -2.63
CA GLU A 65 14.11 -4.21 -2.86
C GLU A 65 15.45 -4.79 -2.43
N SER A 66 15.50 -5.47 -1.27
CA SER A 66 16.74 -6.11 -0.79
C SER A 66 17.22 -7.25 -1.69
N ARG A 67 16.29 -7.89 -2.41
CA ARG A 67 16.56 -9.05 -3.28
C ARG A 67 16.80 -8.67 -4.74
N LEU A 68 16.37 -7.49 -5.17
CA LEU A 68 16.51 -7.03 -6.55
C LEU A 68 17.97 -7.06 -7.07
N PRO A 69 19.00 -6.67 -6.27
CA PRO A 69 20.40 -6.77 -6.71
C PRO A 69 20.85 -8.22 -6.97
N LEU A 70 20.25 -9.20 -6.29
CA LEU A 70 20.60 -10.62 -6.42
C LEU A 70 20.01 -11.28 -7.67
N GLU A 71 19.02 -10.65 -8.32
CA GLU A 71 18.43 -11.13 -9.59
C GLU A 71 19.28 -10.72 -10.80
N GLY A 72 20.16 -9.72 -10.65
CA GLY A 72 20.92 -9.10 -11.72
C GLY A 72 22.41 -9.48 -11.81
N ASP A 73 22.90 -10.36 -10.93
CA ASP A 73 24.31 -10.74 -10.87
C ASP A 73 24.53 -12.15 -11.48
N PRO A 74 24.89 -12.26 -12.77
CA PRO A 74 25.45 -13.49 -13.31
C PRO A 74 26.93 -13.55 -12.90
N THR A 75 27.27 -14.41 -11.95
CA THR A 75 28.64 -14.99 -11.89
C THR A 75 28.95 -15.75 -13.17
#